data_AF-A0A832PZT9-F1
#
_entry.id   AF-A0A832PZT9-F1
#
_cell.length_a   1.000
_cell.length_b   1.000
_cell.length_c   1.000
_cell.angle_alpha   90.00
_cell.angle_beta   90.00
_cell.angle_gamma   90.00
#
_symmetry.space_group_name_H-M   'P 1'
#
loop_
_entity.id
_entity.type
_entity.pdbx_description
1 polymer ?
#
loop_
_entity_poly.entity_id
_entity_poly.type
_entity_poly.pdbx_seq_one_letter_code
_entity_poly.pdbx_strand_id
1 'polypeptide(L)'
;MSKSIYEEALRVKDNPYRTTFEDNGATKVLQEAIDKAQKYDELTTPKKVIVDDSEYESYGRDDYYCPSCNGWLWPEVVKEKYCCCCGQALDWSDEFNEQ
;
A
#
# COMPACT_ATOMS: atom_id res chain seq x y z
N MET A 1 -7.46 53.68 4.60
CA MET A 1 -7.25 53.84 6.05
C MET A 1 -6.64 52.53 6.56
N SER A 2 -5.36 52.54 6.91
CA SER A 2 -4.64 51.36 7.42
C SER A 2 -5.26 50.95 8.75
N LYS A 3 -5.54 49.64 8.91
CA LYS A 3 -5.91 49.11 10.22
C LYS A 3 -4.80 49.41 11.20
N SER A 4 -5.20 49.89 12.36
CA SER A 4 -4.28 50.26 13.43
C SER A 4 -3.60 49.00 13.96
N ILE A 5 -2.30 49.07 14.23
CA ILE A 5 -1.50 47.98 14.80
C ILE A 5 -2.17 47.40 16.07
N TYR A 6 -2.93 48.23 16.77
CA TYR A 6 -3.71 47.86 17.95
C TYR A 6 -4.85 46.87 17.66
N GLU A 7 -5.52 46.97 16.51
CA GLU A 7 -6.61 46.05 16.15
C GLU A 7 -6.07 44.66 15.80
N GLU A 8 -4.90 44.61 15.15
CA GLU A 8 -4.22 43.35 14.83
C GLU A 8 -3.73 42.66 16.11
N ALA A 9 -3.22 43.42 17.07
CA ALA A 9 -2.76 42.89 18.35
C ALA A 9 -3.88 42.27 19.20
N LEU A 10 -5.08 42.86 19.18
CA LEU A 10 -6.26 42.30 19.86
C LEU A 10 -6.70 40.97 19.23
N ARG A 11 -6.67 40.88 17.89
CA ARG A 11 -7.01 39.65 17.16
C ARG A 11 -6.09 38.47 17.54
N VAL A 12 -4.79 38.72 17.63
CA VAL A 12 -3.80 37.70 18.02
C VAL A 12 -3.99 37.27 19.47
N LYS A 13 -4.39 38.19 20.36
CA LYS A 13 -4.62 37.89 21.77
C LYS A 13 -5.78 36.91 21.98
N ASP A 14 -6.85 37.04 21.20
CA ASP A 14 -8.06 36.24 21.39
C ASP A 14 -7.94 34.80 20.85
N ASN A 15 -7.01 34.53 19.93
CA ASN A 15 -6.68 33.18 19.51
C ASN A 15 -5.22 33.07 19.03
N PRO A 16 -4.26 32.96 19.97
CA PRO A 16 -2.82 32.99 19.65
C PRO A 16 -2.35 31.80 18.82
N TYR A 17 -3.20 30.76 18.65
CA TYR A 17 -2.89 29.56 17.88
C TYR A 17 -3.66 29.45 16.56
N ARG A 18 -4.54 30.40 16.23
CA ARG A 18 -5.18 30.43 14.91
C ARG A 18 -4.23 31.04 13.90
N THR A 19 -3.24 30.25 13.50
CA THR A 19 -2.46 30.52 12.30
C THR A 19 -3.45 30.53 11.12
N THR A 20 -3.53 31.62 10.37
CA THR A 20 -4.32 31.70 9.13
C THR A 20 -3.69 30.90 7.98
N PHE A 21 -2.85 29.91 8.32
CA PHE A 21 -2.27 28.99 7.38
C PHE A 21 -3.08 27.71 7.47
N GLU A 22 -4.13 27.64 6.68
CA GLU A 22 -4.49 26.35 6.06
C GLU A 22 -3.28 25.95 5.22
N ASP A 23 -2.29 25.31 5.86
CA ASP A 23 -1.04 24.90 5.22
C ASP A 23 -1.35 23.67 4.35
N ASN A 24 -2.02 23.95 3.23
CA ASN A 24 -2.46 22.98 2.23
C ASN A 24 -1.28 22.16 1.66
N GLY A 25 -0.06 22.68 1.76
CA GLY A 25 1.16 21.96 1.41
C GLY A 25 1.50 20.88 2.44
N ALA A 26 1.50 21.23 3.73
CA ALA A 26 1.77 20.27 4.81
C ALA A 26 0.72 19.15 4.87
N THR A 27 -0.56 19.48 4.71
CA THR A 27 -1.64 18.47 4.67
C THR A 27 -1.51 17.53 3.47
N LYS A 28 -1.13 18.03 2.30
CA LYS A 28 -0.88 17.20 1.10
C LYS A 28 0.29 16.23 1.28
N VAL A 29 1.42 16.71 1.83
CA VAL A 29 2.59 15.86 2.09
C VAL A 29 2.26 14.77 3.12
N LEU A 30 1.50 15.11 4.15
CA LEU A 30 1.02 14.13 5.14
C LEU A 30 0.10 13.09 4.51
N GLN A 31 -0.82 13.51 3.64
CA GLN A 31 -1.70 12.57 2.93
C GLN A 31 -0.91 11.62 2.02
N GLU A 32 0.05 12.13 1.25
CA GLU A 32 0.91 11.28 0.40
C GLU A 32 1.73 10.28 1.21
N ALA A 33 2.15 10.63 2.44
CA ALA A 33 2.85 9.73 3.34
C ALA A 33 1.92 8.62 3.88
N ILE A 34 0.68 8.97 4.24
CA ILE A 34 -0.34 8.01 4.68
C ILE A 34 -0.66 7.03 3.54
N ASP A 35 -0.90 7.53 2.33
CA ASP A 35 -1.24 6.69 1.17
C ASP A 35 -0.10 5.70 0.84
N LYS A 36 1.16 6.14 0.95
CA LYS A 36 2.32 5.26 0.77
C LYS A 36 2.43 4.20 1.86
N ALA A 37 2.18 4.56 3.11
CA ALA A 37 2.21 3.63 4.23
C ALA A 37 1.11 2.56 4.06
N GLN A 38 -0.11 2.98 3.76
CA GLN A 38 -1.23 2.08 3.50
C GLN A 38 -0.94 1.12 2.33
N LYS A 39 -0.40 1.62 1.22
CA LYS A 39 0.00 0.77 0.09
C LYS A 39 1.07 -0.26 0.48
N TYR A 40 2.03 0.12 1.33
CA TYR A 40 3.06 -0.80 1.79
C TYR A 40 2.48 -1.86 2.74
N ASP A 41 1.57 -1.48 3.65
CA ASP A 41 0.87 -2.41 4.54
C ASP A 41 0.03 -3.42 3.73
N GLU A 42 -0.64 -2.97 2.68
CA GLU A 42 -1.40 -3.84 1.77
C GLU A 42 -0.51 -4.83 1.01
N LEU A 43 0.66 -4.39 0.52
CA LEU A 43 1.61 -5.25 -0.19
C LEU A 43 2.30 -6.25 0.75
N THR A 44 2.53 -5.90 2.01
CA THR A 44 3.19 -6.80 2.98
C THR A 44 2.24 -7.78 3.65
N THR A 45 0.92 -7.53 3.61
CA THR A 45 -0.10 -8.48 4.04
C THR A 45 -0.13 -9.67 3.07
N PRO A 46 0.25 -10.90 3.47
CA PRO A 46 0.30 -12.04 2.56
C PRO A 46 -1.06 -12.36 1.97
N LYS A 47 -1.10 -12.61 0.67
CA LYS A 47 -2.29 -13.05 -0.05
C LYS A 47 -2.04 -14.40 -0.71
N LYS A 48 -3.06 -15.25 -0.66
CA LYS A 48 -3.02 -16.61 -1.19
C LYS A 48 -2.78 -16.60 -2.70
N VAL A 49 -1.87 -17.45 -3.14
CA VAL A 49 -1.57 -17.66 -4.55
C VAL A 49 -2.80 -18.23 -5.27
N ILE A 50 -3.00 -17.80 -6.51
CA ILE A 50 -4.02 -18.38 -7.39
C ILE A 50 -3.39 -19.57 -8.10
N VAL A 51 -4.04 -20.73 -8.04
CA VAL A 51 -3.61 -21.97 -8.69
C VAL A 51 -4.55 -22.24 -9.87
N ASP A 52 -3.97 -22.52 -11.02
CA ASP A 52 -4.66 -22.99 -12.22
C ASP A 52 -4.10 -24.37 -12.59
N ASP A 53 -4.93 -25.39 -12.39
CA ASP A 53 -4.62 -26.80 -12.63
C ASP A 53 -5.12 -27.28 -14.00
N SER A 54 -5.71 -26.39 -14.81
CA SER A 54 -6.39 -26.76 -16.07
C SER A 54 -5.49 -27.45 -17.09
N GLU A 55 -4.18 -27.20 -17.02
CA GLU A 55 -3.18 -27.76 -17.93
C GLU A 55 -2.29 -28.82 -17.24
N TYR A 56 -2.67 -29.30 -16.05
CA TYR A 56 -1.91 -30.31 -15.32
C TYR A 56 -1.79 -31.62 -16.12
N GLU A 57 -2.86 -32.06 -16.78
CA GLU A 57 -2.81 -33.28 -17.63
C GLU A 57 -1.88 -33.11 -18.84
N SER A 58 -1.70 -31.87 -19.32
CA SER A 58 -0.86 -31.53 -20.48
C SER A 58 0.64 -31.45 -20.13
N TYR A 59 0.97 -30.85 -18.97
CA TYR A 59 2.35 -30.51 -18.61
C TYR A 59 2.84 -31.14 -17.29
N GLY A 60 1.96 -31.82 -16.55
CA GLY A 60 2.26 -32.44 -15.26
C GLY A 60 2.59 -31.44 -14.16
N ARG A 61 2.12 -30.19 -14.27
CA ARG A 61 2.39 -29.10 -13.33
C ARG A 61 1.29 -28.05 -13.32
N ASP A 62 1.01 -27.50 -12.14
CA ASP A 62 0.09 -26.37 -11.97
C ASP A 62 0.76 -25.05 -12.39
N ASP A 63 -0.08 -24.11 -12.82
CA ASP A 63 0.31 -22.72 -13.04
C ASP A 63 -0.12 -21.85 -11.86
N TYR A 64 0.82 -21.04 -11.38
CA TYR A 64 0.63 -20.19 -10.21
C TYR A 64 0.57 -18.72 -10.64
N TYR A 65 -0.34 -17.95 -10.05
CA TYR A 65 -0.50 -16.53 -10.38
C TYR A 65 -0.55 -15.65 -9.12
N CYS A 66 0.01 -14.44 -9.25
CA CYS A 66 -0.04 -13.45 -8.19
C CYS A 66 -1.47 -12.93 -8.01
N PRO A 67 -2.02 -12.94 -6.79
CA PRO A 67 -3.39 -12.50 -6.52
C PRO A 67 -3.62 -11.00 -6.72
N SER A 68 -2.57 -10.19 -6.78
CA SER A 68 -2.70 -8.72 -6.90
C SER A 68 -2.46 -8.19 -8.31
N CYS A 69 -1.55 -8.80 -9.08
CA CYS A 69 -1.27 -8.34 -10.45
C CYS A 69 -1.62 -9.37 -11.53
N ASN A 70 -2.10 -10.56 -11.14
CA ASN A 70 -2.39 -11.68 -12.03
C ASN A 70 -1.20 -12.09 -12.91
N GLY A 71 0.01 -11.75 -12.48
CA GLY A 71 1.25 -12.11 -13.16
C GLY A 71 1.59 -13.56 -12.86
N TRP A 72 2.08 -14.28 -13.88
CA TRP A 72 2.52 -15.66 -13.74
C TRP A 72 3.70 -15.76 -12.77
N LEU A 73 3.55 -16.59 -11.74
CA LEU A 73 4.57 -16.94 -10.78
C LEU A 73 5.28 -18.18 -11.31
N TRP A 74 6.55 -18.03 -11.64
CA TRP A 74 7.29 -19.11 -12.29
C TRP A 74 7.35 -20.33 -11.36
N PRO A 75 7.45 -21.55 -11.89
CA PRO A 75 7.25 -22.77 -11.09
C PRO A 75 8.40 -23.00 -10.09
N GLU A 76 9.57 -22.45 -10.40
CA GLU A 76 10.74 -22.42 -9.51
C GLU A 76 10.56 -21.46 -8.32
N VAL A 77 9.50 -20.65 -8.32
CA VAL A 77 9.16 -19.57 -7.36
C VAL A 77 8.21 -20.08 -6.26
N VAL A 78 7.82 -21.36 -6.27
CA VAL A 78 7.11 -22.04 -5.16
C VAL A 78 8.03 -22.07 -3.93
N LYS A 79 8.14 -20.91 -3.25
CA LYS A 79 8.89 -20.58 -2.01
C LYS A 79 9.17 -19.07 -1.88
N GLU A 80 9.07 -18.28 -2.94
CA GLU A 80 9.30 -16.84 -2.80
C GLU A 80 8.21 -16.20 -1.96
N LYS A 81 8.65 -15.34 -1.04
CA LYS A 81 7.74 -14.66 -0.11
C LYS A 81 6.97 -13.52 -0.79
N TYR A 82 7.42 -13.06 -1.95
CA TYR A 82 6.85 -11.89 -2.63
C TYR A 82 6.79 -12.10 -4.15
N CYS A 83 5.80 -11.51 -4.80
CA CYS A 83 5.68 -11.46 -6.25
C CYS A 83 6.80 -10.61 -6.85
N CYS A 84 7.56 -11.16 -7.79
CA CYS A 84 8.64 -10.45 -8.49
C CYS A 84 8.15 -9.25 -9.33
N CYS A 85 6.88 -9.26 -9.75
CA CYS A 85 6.31 -8.20 -10.61
C CYS A 85 5.81 -7.00 -9.81
N CYS A 86 5.12 -7.22 -8.67
CA CYS A 86 4.44 -6.15 -7.94
C CYS A 86 4.83 -6.03 -6.46
N GLY A 87 5.65 -6.95 -5.93
CA GLY A 87 6.08 -6.94 -4.53
C GLY A 87 5.04 -7.40 -3.52
N GLN A 88 3.88 -7.90 -3.96
CA GLN A 88 2.85 -8.45 -3.08
C GLN A 88 3.40 -9.68 -2.33
N ALA A 89 3.26 -9.70 -1.01
CA ALA A 89 3.56 -10.86 -0.18
C ALA A 89 2.64 -12.04 -0.54
N LEU A 90 3.22 -13.20 -0.72
CA LEU A 90 2.55 -14.43 -1.18
C LEU A 90 2.38 -15.40 -0.03
N ASP A 91 1.19 -15.98 0.06
CA ASP A 91 0.86 -17.07 0.97
C ASP A 91 0.72 -18.37 0.19
N TRP A 92 1.58 -19.34 0.54
CA TRP A 92 1.68 -20.67 -0.06
C TRP A 92 1.17 -21.78 0.86
N SER A 93 0.51 -21.44 1.98
CA SER A 93 0.17 -22.39 3.06
C SER A 93 -0.65 -23.61 2.61
N ASP A 94 -1.41 -23.52 1.52
CA ASP A 94 -2.17 -24.64 0.97
C ASP A 94 -1.30 -25.67 0.21
N GLU A 95 -0.23 -25.22 -0.45
CA GLU A 95 0.64 -26.07 -1.28
C GLU A 95 1.60 -26.94 -0.47
N PHE A 96 1.68 -26.75 0.85
CA PHE A 96 2.59 -27.47 1.75
C PHE A 96 1.90 -28.46 2.71
N ASN A 97 0.60 -28.73 2.56
CA ASN A 97 -0.15 -29.64 3.45
C ASN A 97 -0.15 -31.12 3.04
N GLU A 98 0.69 -31.52 2.07
CA GLU A 98 0.94 -32.93 1.76
C GLU A 98 2.39 -33.31 2.09
N GLN A 99 2.67 -33.55 3.39
CA GLN A 99 3.79 -34.35 3.86
C GLN A 99 3.34 -35.34 4.95
#